data_AF-A0A3P2RH78-F1
#
_entry.id   AF-A0A3P2RH78-F1
#
_cell.length_a   1.000
_cell.length_b   1.000
_cell.length_c   1.000
_cell.angle_alpha   90.00
_cell.angle_beta   90.00
_cell.angle_gamma   90.00
#
_symmetry.space_group_name_H-M   'P 1'
#
loop_
_entity.id
_entity.type
_entity.pdbx_description
1 polymer ?
#
loop_
_entity_poly.entity_id
_entity_poly.type
_entity_poly.pdbx_seq_one_letter_code
_entity_poly.pdbx_strand_id
1 'polypeptide(L)'
;MLKARVMFATITGNNEAVANIIVKAFEDAAVDVTREQIELVDPHSITKANTDILVLVPYTFDLGSIPDEALDFYDDLAEVQLPEIVYGVAGSGDDYYGKDYCTAVDTFENRLAQTGAKQGAPGVKVNLYPDQADAERLQAFVATLLGNFEN
;
A
#
# COMPACT_ATOMS: atom_id res chain seq x y z
N MET A 1 20.15 -5.42 4.45
CA MET A 1 19.45 -4.83 3.31
C MET A 1 18.06 -4.48 3.81
N LEU A 2 17.57 -3.29 3.47
CA LEU A 2 16.22 -2.86 3.83
C LEU A 2 15.20 -3.77 3.15
N LYS A 3 14.11 -4.14 3.83
CA LYS A 3 13.08 -5.03 3.27
C LYS A 3 11.74 -4.33 3.13
N ALA A 4 11.19 -4.31 1.93
CA ALA A 4 9.84 -3.81 1.67
C ALA A 4 8.90 -4.93 1.24
N ARG A 5 7.66 -4.89 1.72
CA ARG A 5 6.56 -5.72 1.18
C ARG A 5 5.54 -4.82 0.51
N VAL A 6 5.19 -5.13 -0.73
CA VAL A 6 4.16 -4.42 -1.51
C VAL A 6 3.02 -5.40 -1.77
N MET A 7 1.88 -5.17 -1.13
CA MET A 7 0.70 -6.03 -1.24
C MET A 7 -0.37 -5.31 -2.03
N PHE A 8 -0.97 -5.97 -3.03
CA PHE A 8 -1.96 -5.34 -3.90
C PHE A 8 -3.22 -6.19 -4.08
N ALA A 9 -4.33 -5.54 -4.36
CA ALA A 9 -5.56 -6.16 -4.85
C ALA A 9 -5.90 -5.56 -6.22
N THR A 10 -6.41 -6.35 -7.17
CA THR A 10 -6.77 -5.83 -8.48
C THR A 10 -7.77 -6.70 -9.23
N ILE A 11 -8.71 -6.06 -9.94
CA ILE A 11 -9.60 -6.73 -10.92
C ILE A 11 -9.12 -6.47 -12.35
N THR A 12 -8.83 -5.20 -12.69
CA THR A 12 -8.53 -4.76 -14.07
C THR A 12 -7.07 -4.41 -14.33
N GLY A 13 -6.18 -4.59 -13.33
CA GLY A 13 -4.74 -4.40 -13.47
C GLY A 13 -4.20 -2.99 -13.16
N ASN A 14 -5.06 -1.98 -12.93
CA ASN A 14 -4.58 -0.63 -12.60
C ASN A 14 -3.78 -0.60 -11.29
N ASN A 15 -4.26 -1.28 -10.25
CA ASN A 15 -3.59 -1.35 -8.95
C ASN A 15 -2.33 -2.22 -9.00
N GLU A 16 -2.32 -3.24 -9.86
CA GLU A 16 -1.09 -3.98 -10.16
C GLU A 16 -0.05 -3.09 -10.84
N ALA A 17 -0.45 -2.23 -11.78
CA ALA A 17 0.45 -1.27 -12.41
C ALA A 17 1.01 -0.26 -11.39
N VAL A 18 0.18 0.26 -10.48
CA VAL A 18 0.61 1.11 -9.36
C VAL A 18 1.64 0.38 -8.48
N ALA A 19 1.34 -0.86 -8.09
CA ALA A 19 2.26 -1.69 -7.30
C ALA A 19 3.59 -1.94 -8.02
N ASN A 20 3.56 -2.19 -9.33
CA ASN A 20 4.77 -2.41 -10.13
C ASN A 20 5.68 -1.17 -10.17
N ILE A 21 5.10 0.03 -10.26
CA ILE A 21 5.87 1.28 -10.21
C ILE A 21 6.55 1.44 -8.85
N ILE A 22 5.81 1.17 -7.76
CA ILE A 22 6.33 1.25 -6.38
C ILE A 22 7.45 0.22 -6.16
N VAL A 23 7.24 -1.03 -6.58
CA VAL A 23 8.26 -2.10 -6.50
C VAL A 23 9.51 -1.69 -7.24
N LYS A 24 9.37 -1.22 -8.48
CA LYS A 24 10.51 -0.75 -9.27
C LYS A 24 11.27 0.39 -8.59
N ALA A 25 10.56 1.35 -7.99
CA ALA A 25 11.19 2.47 -7.29
C ALA A 25 11.99 2.01 -6.05
N PHE A 26 11.49 1.00 -5.32
CA PHE A 26 12.25 0.40 -4.22
C PHE A 26 13.46 -0.41 -4.71
N GLU A 27 13.32 -1.19 -5.78
CA GLU A 27 14.42 -1.95 -6.39
C GLU A 27 15.54 -1.04 -6.90
N ASP A 28 15.17 0.07 -7.57
CA ASP A 28 16.11 1.10 -8.04
C ASP A 28 16.86 1.77 -6.86
N ALA A 29 16.31 1.71 -5.65
CA ALA A 29 16.93 2.15 -4.39
C ALA A 29 17.65 1.01 -3.61
N ALA A 30 17.86 -0.15 -4.24
CA ALA A 30 18.54 -1.33 -3.66
C ALA A 30 17.87 -1.90 -2.38
N VAL A 31 16.54 -1.80 -2.31
CA VAL A 31 15.71 -2.43 -1.28
C VAL A 31 15.35 -3.85 -1.72
N ASP A 32 15.31 -4.79 -0.78
CA ASP A 32 14.81 -6.15 -0.99
C ASP A 32 13.28 -6.13 -0.96
N VAL A 33 12.62 -6.31 -2.10
CA VAL A 33 11.18 -6.10 -2.25
C VAL A 33 10.46 -7.41 -2.53
N THR A 34 9.45 -7.69 -1.72
CA THR A 34 8.50 -8.78 -1.97
C THR A 34 7.18 -8.19 -2.46
N ARG A 35 6.72 -8.61 -3.64
CA ARG A 35 5.41 -8.22 -4.20
C ARG A 35 4.43 -9.38 -4.07
N GLU A 36 3.28 -9.15 -3.45
CA GLU A 36 2.29 -10.19 -3.12
C GLU A 36 0.86 -9.72 -3.38
N GLN A 37 -0.05 -10.66 -3.67
CA GLN A 37 -1.48 -10.36 -3.65
C GLN A 37 -1.97 -10.37 -2.21
N ILE A 38 -2.79 -9.39 -1.83
CA ILE A 38 -3.20 -9.18 -0.44
C ILE A 38 -3.97 -10.38 0.14
N GLU A 39 -4.78 -11.04 -0.69
CA GLU A 39 -5.58 -12.23 -0.34
C GLU A 39 -4.75 -13.46 0.02
N LEU A 40 -3.45 -13.46 -0.33
CA LEU A 40 -2.54 -14.58 -0.09
C LEU A 40 -1.65 -14.36 1.15
N VAL A 41 -1.86 -13.27 1.88
CA VAL A 41 -1.02 -12.89 3.02
C VAL A 41 -1.81 -12.98 4.32
N ASP A 42 -1.23 -13.63 5.33
CA ASP A 42 -1.67 -13.52 6.72
C ASP A 42 -0.94 -12.32 7.37
N PRO A 43 -1.66 -11.31 7.93
CA PRO A 43 -1.03 -10.20 8.63
C PRO A 43 -0.07 -10.61 9.76
N HIS A 44 -0.29 -11.75 10.42
CA HIS A 44 0.59 -12.27 11.48
C HIS A 44 1.98 -12.67 10.95
N SER A 45 2.12 -12.87 9.64
CA SER A 45 3.41 -13.12 8.99
C SER A 45 4.30 -11.88 8.91
N ILE A 46 3.73 -10.67 9.10
CA ILE A 46 4.47 -9.41 9.00
C ILE A 46 5.24 -9.20 10.30
N THR A 47 6.57 -9.25 10.22
CA THR A 47 7.44 -9.09 11.39
C THR A 47 8.61 -8.18 11.05
N LYS A 48 9.23 -7.58 12.06
CA LYS A 48 10.44 -6.77 11.87
C LYS A 48 11.60 -7.56 11.24
N ALA A 49 11.62 -8.88 11.39
CA ALA A 49 12.65 -9.74 10.79
C ALA A 49 12.55 -9.81 9.25
N ASN A 50 11.35 -9.64 8.69
CA ASN A 50 11.10 -9.79 7.26
C ASN A 50 10.56 -8.53 6.57
N THR A 51 10.15 -7.51 7.33
CA THR A 51 9.54 -6.29 6.81
C THR A 51 10.05 -5.09 7.58
N ASP A 52 10.58 -4.10 6.86
CA ASP A 52 10.90 -2.78 7.38
C ASP A 52 9.86 -1.76 6.92
N ILE A 53 9.44 -1.86 5.65
CA ILE A 53 8.43 -1.01 5.02
C ILE A 53 7.29 -1.88 4.46
N LEU A 54 6.04 -1.52 4.77
CA LEU A 54 4.84 -2.15 4.23
C LEU A 54 4.08 -1.17 3.34
N VAL A 55 3.81 -1.54 2.10
CA VAL A 55 2.94 -0.76 1.21
C VAL A 55 1.73 -1.59 0.81
N LEU A 56 0.53 -1.04 1.04
CA LEU A 56 -0.72 -1.62 0.56
C LEU A 56 -1.21 -0.87 -0.67
N VAL A 57 -1.69 -1.61 -1.67
CA VAL A 57 -2.22 -1.09 -2.93
C VAL A 57 -3.63 -1.63 -3.21
N PRO A 58 -4.64 -1.21 -2.42
CA PRO A 58 -6.04 -1.60 -2.65
C PRO A 58 -6.70 -0.75 -3.75
N TYR A 59 -7.59 -1.36 -4.53
CA TYR A 59 -8.61 -0.59 -5.24
C TYR A 59 -9.78 -0.26 -4.31
N THR A 60 -10.70 0.58 -4.77
CA THR A 60 -11.97 0.85 -4.08
C THR A 60 -13.12 0.24 -4.85
N PHE A 61 -14.02 -0.46 -4.15
CA PHE A 61 -15.16 -1.14 -4.73
C PHE A 61 -16.48 -0.46 -4.35
N ASP A 62 -17.53 -0.70 -5.15
CA ASP A 62 -18.88 -0.20 -4.97
C ASP A 62 -18.96 1.24 -4.41
N LEU A 63 -19.64 1.43 -3.28
CA LEU A 63 -19.86 2.71 -2.61
C LEU A 63 -18.72 3.06 -1.64
N GLY A 64 -17.48 2.90 -2.09
CA GLY A 64 -16.30 3.25 -1.32
C GLY A 64 -15.77 2.15 -0.39
N SER A 65 -16.17 0.89 -0.60
CA SER A 65 -15.74 -0.23 0.21
C SER A 65 -14.33 -0.71 -0.17
N ILE A 66 -13.71 -1.45 0.74
CA ILE A 66 -12.51 -2.21 0.43
C ILE A 66 -12.84 -3.39 -0.49
N PRO A 67 -11.85 -3.91 -1.26
CA PRO A 67 -12.00 -5.12 -2.06
C PRO A 67 -12.41 -6.32 -1.22
N ASP A 68 -13.28 -7.19 -1.76
CA ASP A 68 -13.73 -8.39 -1.06
C ASP A 68 -12.55 -9.32 -0.73
N GLU A 69 -11.60 -9.46 -1.66
CA GLU A 69 -10.38 -10.25 -1.47
C GLU A 69 -9.41 -9.68 -0.44
N ALA A 70 -9.60 -8.42 -0.03
CA ALA A 70 -8.80 -7.75 0.98
C ALA A 70 -9.49 -7.69 2.35
N LEU A 71 -10.76 -8.13 2.46
CA LEU A 71 -11.56 -8.06 3.69
C LEU A 71 -10.92 -8.86 4.83
N ASP A 72 -10.57 -10.12 4.58
CA ASP A 72 -9.99 -10.99 5.60
C ASP A 72 -8.66 -10.40 6.13
N PHE A 73 -7.78 -9.95 5.23
CA PHE A 73 -6.54 -9.26 5.61
C PHE A 73 -6.80 -7.99 6.42
N TYR A 74 -7.81 -7.19 6.03
CA TYR A 74 -8.16 -5.95 6.72
C TYR A 74 -8.70 -6.18 8.13
N ASP A 75 -9.49 -7.23 8.32
CA ASP A 75 -10.06 -7.58 9.62
C ASP A 75 -8.97 -8.17 10.54
N ASP A 76 -8.12 -9.05 10.02
CA ASP A 76 -7.01 -9.64 10.76
C ASP A 76 -5.95 -8.61 11.18
N LEU A 77 -5.80 -7.50 10.43
CA LEU A 77 -4.96 -6.37 10.85
C LEU A 77 -5.38 -5.79 12.21
N ALA A 78 -6.64 -5.98 12.65
CA ALA A 78 -7.08 -5.53 13.97
C ALA A 78 -6.41 -6.28 15.13
N GLU A 79 -5.84 -7.45 14.86
CA GLU A 79 -5.28 -8.36 15.86
C GLU A 79 -3.74 -8.29 15.95
N VAL A 80 -3.09 -7.55 15.04
CA VAL A 80 -1.62 -7.45 14.98
C VAL A 80 -1.08 -6.12 15.49
N GLN A 81 0.18 -6.14 15.94
CA GLN A 81 0.94 -4.98 16.39
C GLN A 81 2.20 -4.85 15.53
N LEU A 82 2.36 -3.72 14.84
CA LEU A 82 3.43 -3.46 13.88
C LEU A 82 4.25 -2.18 14.22
N PRO A 83 4.62 -1.93 15.49
CA PRO A 83 5.19 -0.64 15.92
C PRO A 83 6.54 -0.28 15.27
N GLU A 84 7.26 -1.26 14.74
CA GLU A 84 8.58 -1.09 14.10
C GLU A 84 8.51 -1.01 12.56
N ILE A 85 7.30 -1.02 12.01
CA ILE A 85 7.03 -1.00 10.57
C ILE A 85 6.67 0.42 10.15
N VAL A 86 7.33 0.89 9.09
CA VAL A 86 6.89 2.09 8.36
C VAL A 86 5.90 1.67 7.29
N TYR A 87 4.78 2.37 7.15
CA TYR A 87 3.79 2.03 6.14
C TYR A 87 3.46 3.19 5.20
N GLY A 88 2.96 2.84 4.02
CA GLY A 88 2.26 3.74 3.13
C GLY A 88 1.14 3.01 2.39
N VAL A 89 0.18 3.76 1.85
CA VAL A 89 -0.92 3.19 1.07
C VAL A 89 -1.04 3.95 -0.24
N ALA A 90 -1.14 3.23 -1.36
CA ALA A 90 -1.45 3.82 -2.65
C ALA A 90 -2.65 3.10 -3.24
N GLY A 91 -3.30 3.64 -4.26
CA GLY A 91 -4.41 2.95 -4.87
C GLY A 91 -4.93 3.66 -6.10
N SER A 92 -5.47 2.86 -7.02
CA SER A 92 -6.20 3.37 -8.18
C SER A 92 -7.71 3.20 -7.99
N GLY A 93 -8.44 4.24 -8.37
CA GLY A 93 -9.90 4.30 -8.43
C GLY A 93 -10.34 5.15 -9.61
N ASP A 94 -11.62 5.54 -9.65
CA ASP A 94 -12.19 6.39 -10.71
C ASP A 94 -12.81 7.63 -10.07
N ASP A 95 -12.31 8.81 -10.43
CA ASP A 95 -12.76 10.09 -9.87
C ASP A 95 -14.21 10.43 -10.24
N TYR A 96 -14.76 9.75 -11.24
CA TYR A 96 -16.19 9.76 -11.56
C TYR A 96 -17.07 9.48 -10.34
N TYR A 97 -16.61 8.64 -9.40
CA TYR A 97 -17.35 8.29 -8.18
C TYR A 97 -17.28 9.37 -7.08
N GLY A 98 -16.56 10.47 -7.30
CA GLY A 98 -16.56 11.65 -6.43
C GLY A 98 -16.12 11.33 -5.00
N LYS A 99 -17.07 11.35 -4.05
CA LYS A 99 -16.78 11.10 -2.63
C LYS A 99 -16.24 9.70 -2.35
N ASP A 100 -16.51 8.73 -3.22
CA ASP A 100 -16.11 7.34 -3.07
C ASP A 100 -14.76 7.07 -3.79
N TYR A 101 -14.08 8.12 -4.29
CA TYR A 101 -12.80 8.01 -4.97
C TYR A 101 -11.66 7.59 -4.01
N CYS A 102 -11.13 6.39 -4.26
CA CYS A 102 -9.99 5.82 -3.55
C CYS A 102 -10.15 5.78 -2.01
N THR A 103 -11.37 5.64 -1.50
CA THR A 103 -11.63 5.60 -0.04
C THR A 103 -10.99 4.39 0.64
N ALA A 104 -10.68 3.31 -0.11
CA ALA A 104 -9.93 2.18 0.41
C ALA A 104 -8.51 2.58 0.87
N VAL A 105 -7.89 3.57 0.22
CA VAL A 105 -6.58 4.11 0.65
C VAL A 105 -6.69 4.65 2.07
N ASP A 106 -7.65 5.54 2.30
CA ASP A 106 -7.87 6.15 3.62
C ASP A 106 -8.28 5.10 4.66
N THR A 107 -9.05 4.11 4.25
CA THR A 107 -9.51 3.01 5.11
C THR A 107 -8.33 2.18 5.61
N PHE A 108 -7.41 1.80 4.72
CA PHE A 108 -6.21 1.06 5.09
C PHE A 108 -5.20 1.90 5.88
N GLU A 109 -5.05 3.21 5.60
CA GLU A 109 -4.23 4.08 6.45
C GLU A 109 -4.73 4.10 7.89
N ASN A 110 -6.04 4.27 8.08
CA ASN A 110 -6.66 4.27 9.40
C ASN A 110 -6.48 2.93 10.12
N ARG A 111 -6.62 1.80 9.42
CA ARG A 111 -6.41 0.48 10.01
C ARG A 111 -4.94 0.24 10.38
N LEU A 112 -4.00 0.58 9.50
CA LEU A 112 -2.57 0.42 9.78
C LEU A 112 -2.11 1.29 10.95
N ALA A 113 -2.65 2.51 11.09
CA ALA A 113 -2.37 3.34 12.25
C ALA A 113 -2.76 2.67 13.58
N GLN A 114 -3.84 1.88 13.60
CA GLN A 114 -4.29 1.15 14.80
C GLN A 114 -3.34 0.01 15.21
N THR A 115 -2.53 -0.50 14.28
CA THR A 115 -1.50 -1.52 14.56
C THR A 115 -0.26 -0.94 15.27
N GLY A 116 -0.17 0.39 15.40
CA GLY A 116 1.01 1.08 15.92
C GLY A 116 2.11 1.35 14.88
N ALA A 117 1.95 0.90 13.63
CA ALA A 117 2.86 1.22 12.55
C ALA A 117 2.95 2.75 12.28
N LYS A 118 4.11 3.21 11.83
CA LYS A 118 4.38 4.62 11.55
C LYS A 118 4.04 4.94 10.10
N GLN A 119 3.13 5.88 9.86
CA GLN A 119 2.87 6.36 8.50
C GLN A 119 4.11 7.07 7.98
N GLY A 120 4.70 6.53 6.91
CA GLY A 120 5.92 7.06 6.31
C GLY A 120 5.66 8.08 5.21
N ALA A 121 4.48 8.05 4.57
CA ALA A 121 4.09 9.01 3.55
C ALA A 121 2.56 9.12 3.47
N PRO A 122 2.01 10.28 3.08
CA PRO A 122 0.59 10.41 2.77
C PRO A 122 0.20 9.50 1.60
N GLY A 123 -1.02 8.96 1.66
CA GLY A 123 -1.48 8.03 0.65
C GLY A 123 -1.61 8.64 -0.75
N VAL A 124 -1.32 7.83 -1.77
CA VAL A 124 -1.36 8.25 -3.18
C VAL A 124 -2.58 7.68 -3.88
N LYS A 125 -3.44 8.57 -4.38
CA LYS A 125 -4.64 8.23 -5.16
C LYS A 125 -4.38 8.47 -6.65
N VAL A 126 -4.57 7.43 -7.45
CA VAL A 126 -4.37 7.40 -8.91
C VAL A 126 -5.72 7.28 -9.60
N ASN A 127 -5.95 8.02 -10.69
CA ASN A 127 -7.19 7.93 -11.47
C ASN A 127 -7.00 6.93 -12.61
N LEU A 128 -7.74 5.82 -12.58
CA LEU A 128 -7.64 4.73 -13.53
C LEU A 128 -6.20 4.19 -13.65
N TYR A 129 -5.65 4.12 -14.87
CA TYR A 129 -4.32 3.58 -15.09
C TYR A 129 -3.25 4.65 -14.82
N PRO A 130 -2.15 4.36 -14.09
CA PRO A 130 -1.14 5.35 -13.76
C PRO A 130 -0.46 5.89 -15.02
N ASP A 131 -0.46 7.21 -15.17
CA ASP A 131 0.29 7.91 -16.21
C ASP A 131 1.71 8.28 -15.74
N GLN A 132 2.41 9.10 -16.54
CA GLN A 132 3.76 9.56 -16.22
C GLN A 132 3.79 10.43 -14.95
N ALA A 133 2.81 11.30 -14.74
CA ALA A 133 2.74 12.15 -13.57
C ALA A 133 2.43 11.31 -12.32
N ASP A 134 1.56 10.31 -12.44
CA ASP A 134 1.32 9.32 -11.39
C ASP A 134 2.59 8.55 -11.03
N ALA A 135 3.36 8.12 -12.04
CA ALA A 135 4.62 7.43 -11.82
C ALA A 135 5.62 8.28 -11.02
N GLU A 136 5.75 9.57 -11.34
CA GLU A 136 6.60 10.50 -10.59
C GLU A 136 6.12 10.69 -9.15
N ARG A 137 4.80 10.79 -8.93
CA ARG A 137 4.22 10.86 -7.57
C ARG A 137 4.50 9.58 -6.77
N LEU A 138 4.37 8.41 -7.39
CA LEU A 138 4.63 7.12 -6.75
C LEU A 138 6.12 6.92 -6.42
N GLN A 139 7.03 7.39 -7.28
CA GLN A 139 8.47 7.42 -7.00
C GLN A 139 8.81 8.35 -5.83
N ALA A 140 8.23 9.55 -5.81
CA ALA A 140 8.40 10.49 -4.70
C ALA A 140 7.82 9.96 -3.37
N PHE A 141 6.70 9.24 -3.45
CA PHE A 141 6.12 8.50 -2.33
C PHE A 141 7.10 7.47 -1.76
N VAL A 142 7.70 6.64 -2.61
CA VAL A 142 8.74 5.67 -2.19
C VAL A 142 9.95 6.38 -1.56
N ALA A 143 10.45 7.45 -2.17
CA ALA A 143 11.56 8.23 -1.60
C ALA A 143 11.22 8.79 -0.20
N THR A 144 9.98 9.22 0.01
CA THR A 144 9.50 9.71 1.31
C THR A 144 9.43 8.60 2.35
N LEU A 145 8.94 7.41 1.97
CA LEU A 145 8.93 6.23 2.85
C LEU A 145 10.34 5.86 3.31
N LEU A 146 11.30 5.83 2.39
CA LEU A 146 12.69 5.53 2.68
C LEU A 146 13.30 6.56 3.64
N GLY A 147 13.13 7.85 3.35
CA GLY A 147 13.63 8.92 4.21
C GLY A 147 13.04 8.88 5.63
N ASN A 148 11.76 8.51 5.78
CA ASN A 148 11.11 8.42 7.09
C ASN A 148 11.36 7.11 7.85
N PHE A 149 11.89 6.09 7.19
CA PHE A 149 12.41 4.89 7.83
C PHE A 149 13.81 5.10 8.42
N GLU A 150 14.67 5.86 7.73
CA GLU A 150 16.04 6.14 8.18
C GLU A 150 16.12 7.14 9.37
N ASN A 151 15.02 7.85 9.66
CA ASN A 151 14.88 8.85 10.73
C ASN A 151 14.10 8.33 11.95
#